data_AF-A0A4Q6G7B0-F1
#
_entry.id   AF-A0A4Q6G7B0-F1
#
_cell.length_a   1.000
_cell.length_b   1.000
_cell.length_c   1.000
_cell.angle_alpha   90.00
_cell.angle_beta   90.00
_cell.angle_gamma   90.00
#
_symmetry.space_group_name_H-M   'P 1'
#
loop_
_entity.id
_entity.type
_entity.pdbx_description
1 polymer ?
#
loop_
_entity_poly.entity_id
_entity_poly.type
_entity_poly.pdbx_seq_one_letter_code
_entity_poly.pdbx_strand_id
1 'polypeptide(L)'
;AKDHDLFASIKGNLSVDTDRAVVERLWNPFVAAWYEGKDDPKLALLRLDAEHAEIWLNASSLLAGVKMLLGVDPKTDYKDKVGEVDLH
;
A
#
# COMPACT_ATOMS: atom_id res chain seq x y z
N ALA A 1 3.84 -3.23 16.21
CA ALA A 1 4.35 -3.96 15.04
C ALA A 1 5.63 -3.26 14.60
N LYS A 2 6.76 -3.97 14.47
CA LYS A 2 8.08 -3.39 14.18
C LYS A 2 8.65 -3.80 12.82
N ASP A 3 7.83 -4.45 11.99
CA ASP A 3 8.21 -4.96 10.68
C ASP A 3 7.34 -4.29 9.61
N HIS A 4 7.80 -3.14 9.12
CA HIS A 4 7.25 -2.50 7.93
C HIS A 4 8.34 -2.48 6.87
N ASP A 5 8.24 -3.42 5.92
CA ASP A 5 9.24 -3.65 4.87
C ASP A 5 9.03 -2.75 3.65
N LEU A 6 7.87 -2.07 3.56
CA LEU A 6 7.45 -1.27 2.41
C LEU A 6 6.75 0.01 2.87
N PHE A 7 7.15 1.13 2.29
CA PHE A 7 6.46 2.41 2.36
C PHE A 7 6.14 2.87 0.94
N ALA A 8 5.01 3.54 0.75
CA ALA A 8 4.65 4.11 -0.54
C ALA A 8 3.89 5.43 -0.38
N SER A 9 4.14 6.37 -1.30
CA SER A 9 3.37 7.60 -1.51
C SER A 9 2.69 7.47 -2.86
N ILE A 10 1.36 7.41 -2.86
CA ILE A 10 0.57 7.14 -4.07
C ILE A 10 -0.20 8.40 -4.45
N LYS A 11 -0.05 8.83 -5.71
CA LYS A 11 -0.78 9.92 -6.33
C LYS A 11 -1.73 9.36 -7.38
N GLY A 12 -2.97 9.88 -7.40
CA GLY A 12 -3.98 9.51 -8.37
C GLY A 12 -5.29 10.24 -8.12
N ASN A 13 -6.32 9.87 -8.87
CA ASN A 13 -7.65 10.47 -8.76
C ASN A 13 -8.55 9.64 -7.83
N LEU A 14 -9.17 10.31 -6.87
CA LEU A 14 -10.13 9.70 -5.96
C LEU A 14 -11.56 10.05 -6.40
N SER A 15 -12.41 9.03 -6.54
CA SER A 15 -13.81 9.21 -6.89
C SER A 15 -14.72 8.32 -6.05
N VAL A 16 -15.98 8.71 -5.93
CA VAL A 16 -17.03 7.83 -5.40
C VAL A 16 -17.51 6.95 -6.56
N ASP A 17 -17.40 5.64 -6.39
CA ASP A 17 -17.78 4.63 -7.39
C ASP A 17 -18.40 3.42 -6.67
N THR A 18 -19.67 3.55 -6.31
CA THR A 18 -20.44 2.47 -5.64
C THR A 18 -21.01 1.49 -6.67
N ASP A 19 -20.14 0.92 -7.50
CA ASP A 19 -20.50 -0.16 -8.40
C ASP A 19 -20.88 -1.43 -7.61
N ARG A 20 -22.04 -2.01 -7.93
CA ARG A 20 -22.56 -3.14 -7.17
C ARG A 20 -21.67 -4.38 -7.28
N ALA A 21 -21.12 -4.67 -8.46
CA ALA A 21 -20.26 -5.85 -8.64
C ALA A 21 -18.95 -5.71 -7.83
N VAL A 22 -18.42 -4.49 -7.71
CA VAL A 22 -17.23 -4.24 -6.89
C VAL A 22 -17.55 -4.34 -5.39
N VAL A 23 -18.68 -3.79 -4.94
CA VAL A 23 -19.14 -3.94 -3.55
C VAL A 23 -19.28 -5.42 -3.19
N GLU A 24 -19.93 -6.22 -4.04
CA GLU A 24 -20.07 -7.67 -3.84
C GLU A 24 -18.70 -8.36 -3.72
N ARG A 25 -17.73 -7.99 -4.56
CA ARG A 25 -16.38 -8.56 -4.58
C ARG A 25 -15.54 -8.21 -3.35
N LEU A 26 -15.64 -6.98 -2.85
CA LEU A 26 -14.84 -6.50 -1.72
C LEU A 26 -15.49 -6.73 -0.35
N TRP A 27 -16.77 -7.09 -0.33
CA TRP A 27 -17.51 -7.29 0.91
C TRP A 27 -16.93 -8.41 1.76
N ASN A 28 -16.78 -8.16 3.05
CA ASN A 28 -16.31 -9.12 4.03
C ASN A 28 -16.87 -8.78 5.43
N PRO A 29 -16.74 -9.68 6.43
CA PRO A 29 -17.28 -9.44 7.78
C PRO A 29 -16.79 -8.17 8.47
N PHE A 30 -15.56 -7.71 8.18
CA PHE A 30 -15.02 -6.47 8.77
C PHE A 30 -15.75 -5.24 8.24
N VAL A 31 -16.08 -5.22 6.94
CA VAL A 31 -16.90 -4.15 6.34
C VAL A 31 -18.34 -4.25 6.81
N ALA A 32 -18.91 -5.46 6.83
CA ALA A 32 -20.30 -5.69 7.20
C ALA A 32 -20.65 -5.24 8.63
N ALA A 33 -19.68 -5.19 9.53
CA ALA A 33 -19.89 -4.70 10.90
C ALA A 33 -20.33 -3.23 10.98
N TRP A 34 -20.16 -2.44 9.91
CA TRP A 34 -20.43 -1.00 9.88
C TRP A 34 -21.73 -0.60 9.17
N TYR A 35 -22.41 -1.54 8.50
CA TYR A 35 -23.55 -1.25 7.62
C TYR A 35 -24.67 -2.27 7.82
N GLU A 36 -25.91 -1.89 7.49
CA GLU A 36 -27.06 -2.80 7.59
C GLU A 36 -27.07 -3.87 6.49
N GLY A 37 -26.28 -3.67 5.43
CA GLY A 37 -26.10 -4.61 4.33
C GLY A 37 -25.38 -3.95 3.16
N LYS A 38 -25.24 -4.71 2.06
CA LYS A 38 -24.63 -4.19 0.81
C LYS A 38 -25.50 -3.14 0.12
N ASP A 39 -26.80 -3.13 0.42
CA ASP A 39 -27.82 -2.20 -0.10
C ASP A 39 -28.05 -1.00 0.84
N ASP A 40 -27.23 -0.83 1.88
CA ASP A 40 -27.36 0.29 2.81
C ASP A 40 -27.18 1.62 2.03
N PRO A 41 -28.16 2.55 2.09
CA PRO A 41 -28.11 3.81 1.35
C PRO A 41 -26.97 4.74 1.78
N LYS A 42 -26.32 4.46 2.91
CA LYS A 42 -25.14 5.19 3.40
C LYS A 42 -23.82 4.56 2.95
N LEU A 43 -23.86 3.41 2.28
CA LEU A 43 -22.66 2.77 1.75
C LEU A 43 -22.13 3.57 0.56
N ALA A 44 -20.87 3.98 0.66
CA ALA A 44 -20.12 4.57 -0.43
C ALA A 44 -18.82 3.79 -0.63
N LEU A 45 -18.50 3.46 -1.88
CA LEU A 45 -17.21 2.90 -2.23
C LEU A 45 -16.37 3.98 -2.90
N LEU A 46 -15.12 4.12 -2.46
CA LEU A 46 -14.16 5.03 -3.05
C LEU A 46 -13.21 4.25 -3.96
N ARG A 47 -13.00 4.74 -5.18
CA ARG A 47 -12.00 4.22 -6.10
C ARG A 47 -10.87 5.24 -6.22
N LEU A 48 -9.64 4.78 -5.95
CA LEU A 48 -8.41 5.51 -6.24
C LEU A 48 -7.82 4.95 -7.53
N ASP A 49 -7.91 5.72 -8.60
CA ASP A 49 -7.22 5.44 -9.86
C ASP A 49 -5.77 5.96 -9.72
N ALA A 50 -4.86 5.08 -9.33
CA ALA A 50 -3.47 5.42 -9.06
C ALA A 50 -2.70 5.69 -10.36
N GLU A 51 -2.00 6.82 -10.43
CA GLU A 51 -1.23 7.26 -11.60
C GLU A 51 0.27 7.13 -11.35
N HIS A 52 0.72 7.46 -10.13
CA HIS A 52 2.12 7.44 -9.78
C HIS A 52 2.31 6.97 -8.33
N ALA A 53 3.36 6.19 -8.07
CA ALA A 53 3.79 5.87 -6.73
C ALA A 53 5.30 6.05 -6.55
N GLU A 54 5.68 6.68 -5.45
CA GLU A 54 7.03 6.58 -4.90
C GLU A 54 7.04 5.46 -3.86
N ILE A 55 7.97 4.51 -3.99
CA ILE A 55 8.05 3.33 -3.12
C ILE A 55 9.43 3.29 -2.46
N TRP A 56 9.45 3.06 -1.14
CA TRP A 56 10.66 2.83 -0.36
C TRP A 56 10.61 1.45 0.31
N LEU A 57 11.55 0.58 -0.04
CA LEU A 57 11.74 -0.72 0.60
C LEU A 57 12.71 -0.59 1.78
N ASN A 58 12.33 -1.07 2.95
CA ASN A 58 13.22 -1.04 4.10
C ASN A 58 14.19 -2.23 4.04
N ALA A 59 15.48 -1.97 4.26
CA ALA A 59 16.42 -3.04 4.54
C ALA A 59 16.11 -3.61 5.93
N SER A 60 15.97 -4.94 6.08
CA SER A 60 15.87 -5.49 7.43
C SER A 60 17.11 -5.09 8.25
N SER A 61 16.88 -4.59 9.46
CA SER A 61 17.92 -4.07 10.35
C SER A 61 18.96 -5.14 10.74
N LEU A 62 18.55 -6.41 10.78
CA LEU A 62 19.43 -7.56 11.04
C LEU A 62 20.40 -7.83 9.88
N LEU A 63 19.91 -7.80 8.63
CA LEU A 63 20.77 -7.99 7.46
C LEU A 63 21.76 -6.82 7.32
N ALA A 64 21.31 -5.59 7.63
CA ALA A 64 22.20 -4.43 7.68
C ALA A 64 23.34 -4.61 8.71
N GLY A 65 23.04 -5.13 9.91
CA GLY A 65 24.04 -5.41 10.94
C GLY A 65 25.07 -6.48 10.54
N VAL A 66 24.64 -7.57 9.90
CA VAL A 66 25.55 -8.60 9.36
C VAL A 66 26.44 -8.03 8.25
N LYS A 67 25.89 -7.22 7.34
CA LYS A 67 26.67 -6.59 6.26
C LYS A 67 27.73 -5.63 6.79
N MET A 68 27.41 -4.83 7.82
CA MET A 68 28.39 -3.97 8.50
C MET A 68 29.52 -4.77 9.14
N LEU A 69 29.22 -5.89 9.79
CA LEU A 69 30.23 -6.80 10.35
C LEU A 69 31.16 -7.40 9.27
N LEU A 70 30.65 -7.58 8.05
CA LEU A 70 31.40 -8.04 6.89
C LEU A 70 32.13 -6.92 6.13
N GLY A 71 32.08 -5.66 6.61
CA GLY A 71 32.77 -4.52 6.01
C GLY A 71 32.10 -3.95 4.74
N VAL A 72 30.86 -4.34 4.45
CA VAL A 72 30.08 -3.82 3.32
C VAL A 72 29.37 -2.53 3.76
N ASP A 73 29.56 -1.43 3.03
CA ASP A 73 28.89 -0.15 3.33
C ASP A 73 27.38 -0.26 3.02
N PRO A 74 26.50 -0.20 4.04
CA PRO A 74 25.06 -0.33 3.85
C PRO A 74 24.45 0.85 3.10
N LYS A 75 25.14 2.00 2.96
CA LYS A 75 24.65 3.16 2.20
C LYS A 75 24.52 2.89 0.70
N THR A 76 25.30 1.94 0.18
CA THR A 76 25.26 1.53 -1.23
C THR A 76 23.93 0.87 -1.59
N ASP A 77 23.29 0.17 -0.65
CA ASP A 77 22.00 -0.52 -0.83
C ASP A 77 20.79 0.42 -0.80
N TYR A 78 20.92 1.66 -0.33
CA TYR A 78 19.77 2.58 -0.17
C TYR A 78 19.30 3.18 -1.50
N LYS A 79 20.18 3.29 -2.50
CA LYS A 79 19.83 3.87 -3.81
C LYS A 79 18.92 2.97 -4.65
N ASP A 80 19.03 1.66 -4.48
CA ASP A 80 18.25 0.67 -5.24
C ASP A 80 16.91 0.30 -4.56
N LYS A 81 16.59 0.96 -3.44
CA LYS A 81 15.40 0.68 -2.62
C LYS A 81 14.31 1.73 -2.74
N VAL A 82 14.55 2.75 -3.56
CA VAL A 82 13.59 3.79 -3.88
C VAL A 82 13.28 3.73 -5.36
N GLY A 83 12.01 3.61 -5.70
CA GLY A 83 11.56 3.56 -7.07
C GLY A 83 10.37 4.48 -7.29
N GLU A 84 10.39 5.20 -8.40
CA GLU A 84 9.23 5.88 -8.97
C GLU A 84 8.56 4.94 -9.97
N VAL A 85 7.26 4.72 -9.83
CA VAL A 85 6.47 3.86 -10.72
C VAL A 85 5.38 4.69 -11.37
N ASP A 86 5.35 4.69 -12.70
CA ASP A 86 4.22 5.17 -13.50
C ASP A 86 3.23 4.01 -13.67
N LEU A 87 1.97 4.25 -13.32
CA LEU A 87 0.91 3.23 -13.25
C LEU A 87 -0.10 3.36 -14.41
N HIS A 88 0.20 4.19 -15.41
CA HIS A 88 -0.59 4.36 -16.63
C HIS A 88 -0.45 3.22 -17.65
#